data_AF-A0A1V4YFM9-F1
#
_entry.id   AF-A0A1V4YFM9-F1
#
_cell.length_a   1.000
_cell.length_b   1.000
_cell.length_c   1.000
_cell.angle_alpha   90.00
_cell.angle_beta   90.00
_cell.angle_gamma   90.00
#
_symmetry.space_group_name_H-M   'P 1'
#
loop_
_entity.id
_entity.type
_entity.pdbx_description
1 polymer ?
#
loop_
_entity_poly.entity_id
_entity_poly.type
_entity_poly.pdbx_seq_one_letter_code
_entity_poly.pdbx_strand_id
1 'polypeptide(L)'
;MVETKEIKSIELTPFAKMSATIYAILAFIVAIIAFASLAILQVANVFPGISQVNLVAGVGLPLLVILPVVAFFGTLVACFVSAFLYNTLVPRLGGIELEFDGIEVTKIPVVPFALIQSAIVAIWAFIAGLFLAGMINIMVTFFAGVVPAINNEIPTFNNTTFPLGPTGMPAGMDMVIISLLLIIGLPILLFVFGFIYSALYALVYNYLASRVAKIKLEFVQIAGNLHELKHIPVVQTALALAIVSGILGFIDLLMGNGDPVSSFISQFIMVALVAILYNYLAPKIGAVKLELE
;
A
#
# COMPACT_ATOMS: atom_id res chain seq x y z
N MET A 1 25.90 -18.23 -13.38
CA MET A 1 26.39 -16.97 -14.00
C MET A 1 25.41 -15.91 -13.54
N VAL A 2 25.90 -14.78 -13.05
CA VAL A 2 25.01 -13.70 -12.58
C VAL A 2 24.48 -12.95 -13.80
N GLU A 3 23.17 -12.97 -13.99
CA GLU A 3 22.47 -12.27 -15.08
C GLU A 3 21.76 -11.04 -14.50
N THR A 4 22.07 -9.85 -14.99
CA THR A 4 21.28 -8.66 -14.69
C THR A 4 20.09 -8.61 -15.64
N LYS A 5 18.89 -8.50 -15.08
CA LYS A 5 17.65 -8.31 -15.85
C LYS A 5 16.95 -7.05 -15.39
N GLU A 6 16.62 -6.18 -16.33
CA GLU A 6 15.84 -4.96 -16.11
C GLU A 6 14.38 -5.19 -16.47
N ILE A 7 13.46 -4.82 -15.58
CA ILE A 7 12.03 -4.85 -15.87
C ILE A 7 11.69 -3.63 -16.74
N LYS A 8 11.61 -3.81 -18.06
CA LYS A 8 11.29 -2.73 -19.02
C LYS A 8 9.82 -2.36 -19.03
N SER A 9 8.95 -3.36 -18.93
CA SER A 9 7.52 -3.15 -18.91
C SER A 9 6.78 -4.22 -18.11
N ILE A 10 5.63 -3.84 -17.57
CA ILE A 10 4.70 -4.71 -16.85
C ILE A 10 3.42 -4.79 -17.68
N GLU A 11 2.96 -6.00 -17.99
CA GLU A 11 1.65 -6.14 -18.62
C GLU A 11 0.54 -5.76 -17.62
N LEU A 12 -0.16 -4.67 -17.95
CA LEU A 12 -1.17 -4.03 -17.10
C LEU A 12 -2.28 -4.99 -16.63
N THR A 13 -2.92 -5.66 -17.59
CA THR A 13 -4.10 -6.50 -17.34
C THR A 13 -3.80 -7.69 -16.42
N PRO A 14 -2.81 -8.58 -16.71
CA PRO A 14 -2.52 -9.70 -15.84
C PRO A 14 -2.02 -9.25 -14.46
N PHE A 15 -1.20 -8.19 -14.39
CA PHE A 15 -0.73 -7.65 -13.12
C PHE A 15 -1.87 -7.12 -12.24
N ALA A 16 -2.74 -6.26 -12.79
CA ALA A 16 -3.84 -5.67 -12.03
C ALA A 16 -4.87 -6.73 -11.62
N LYS A 17 -5.22 -7.66 -12.52
CA LYS A 17 -6.18 -8.74 -12.22
C LYS A 17 -5.67 -9.69 -11.14
N MET A 18 -4.41 -10.11 -11.23
CA MET A 18 -3.79 -10.99 -10.23
C MET A 18 -3.78 -10.32 -8.86
N SER A 19 -3.24 -9.11 -8.78
CA SER A 19 -3.15 -8.35 -7.52
C SER A 19 -4.53 -8.08 -6.92
N ALA A 20 -5.49 -7.59 -7.71
CA ALA A 20 -6.85 -7.32 -7.23
C ALA A 20 -7.52 -8.58 -6.65
N THR A 21 -7.35 -9.73 -7.30
CA THR A 21 -7.92 -10.99 -6.83
C THR A 21 -7.29 -11.44 -5.52
N ILE A 22 -5.95 -11.36 -5.39
CA ILE A 22 -5.24 -11.69 -4.16
C ILE A 22 -5.71 -10.79 -3.01
N TYR A 23 -5.71 -9.47 -3.21
CA TYR A 23 -6.10 -8.52 -2.18
C TYR A 23 -7.59 -8.62 -1.81
N ALA A 24 -8.47 -8.98 -2.74
CA ALA A 24 -9.88 -9.26 -2.43
C ALA A 24 -10.04 -10.48 -1.50
N ILE A 25 -9.28 -11.55 -1.75
CA ILE A 25 -9.28 -12.74 -0.88
C ILE A 25 -8.72 -12.40 0.51
N LEU A 26 -7.62 -11.65 0.57
CA LEU A 26 -7.04 -11.21 1.84
C LEU A 26 -8.00 -10.30 2.61
N ALA A 27 -8.65 -9.36 1.93
CA ALA A 27 -9.68 -8.53 2.52
C ALA A 27 -10.87 -9.34 3.02
N PHE A 28 -11.28 -10.40 2.31
CA PHE A 28 -12.32 -11.30 2.80
C PHE A 28 -11.92 -12.02 4.09
N ILE A 29 -10.67 -12.49 4.18
CA ILE A 29 -10.13 -13.10 5.41
C ILE A 29 -10.16 -12.10 6.57
N VAL A 30 -9.70 -10.86 6.33
CA VAL A 30 -9.74 -9.79 7.34
C VAL A 30 -11.18 -9.48 7.73
N ALA A 31 -12.13 -9.47 6.80
CA ALA A 31 -13.54 -9.23 7.09
C ALA A 31 -14.13 -10.32 8.00
N ILE A 32 -13.77 -11.59 7.80
CA ILE A 32 -14.19 -12.70 8.68
C ILE A 32 -13.62 -12.52 10.08
N ILE A 33 -12.34 -12.18 10.20
CA ILE A 33 -11.69 -11.95 11.50
C ILE A 33 -12.36 -10.76 12.21
N ALA A 34 -12.62 -9.67 11.50
CA ALA A 34 -13.30 -8.50 12.03
C ALA A 34 -14.73 -8.83 12.49
N PHE A 35 -15.48 -9.59 11.68
CA PHE A 35 -16.83 -10.06 12.04
C PHE A 35 -16.83 -10.88 13.33
N ALA A 36 -15.93 -11.86 13.43
CA ALA A 36 -15.81 -12.71 14.61
C ALA A 36 -15.43 -11.88 15.85
N SER A 37 -14.50 -10.92 15.69
CA SER A 37 -14.07 -10.02 16.76
C SER A 37 -15.23 -9.15 17.25
N LEU A 38 -15.99 -8.55 16.34
CA LEU A 38 -17.18 -7.75 16.69
C LEU A 38 -18.25 -8.58 17.40
N ALA A 39 -18.48 -9.82 16.96
CA ALA A 39 -19.43 -10.71 17.61
C ALA A 39 -19.03 -11.03 19.05
N ILE A 40 -17.75 -11.33 19.29
CA ILE A 40 -17.21 -11.59 20.63
C ILE A 40 -17.37 -10.33 21.51
N LEU A 41 -16.99 -9.16 21.00
CA LEU A 41 -17.08 -7.89 21.75
C LEU A 41 -18.53 -7.54 22.12
N GLN A 42 -19.49 -7.81 21.24
CA GLN A 42 -20.91 -7.58 21.51
C GLN A 42 -21.45 -8.54 22.58
N VAL A 43 -21.10 -9.83 22.51
CA VAL A 43 -21.53 -10.82 23.53
C VAL A 43 -20.88 -10.54 24.89
N ALA A 44 -19.61 -10.12 24.90
CA ALA A 44 -18.89 -9.78 26.12
C ALA A 44 -19.30 -8.41 26.72
N ASN A 45 -20.18 -7.66 26.05
CA ASN A 45 -20.63 -6.33 26.46
C ASN A 45 -19.48 -5.36 26.80
N VAL A 46 -18.40 -5.40 26.01
CA VAL A 46 -17.19 -4.58 26.25
C VAL A 46 -17.50 -3.08 26.14
N PHE A 47 -18.53 -2.71 25.37
CA PHE A 47 -18.97 -1.32 25.19
C PHE A 47 -20.43 -1.12 25.62
N PRO A 48 -20.70 -0.93 26.93
CA PRO A 48 -22.06 -0.81 27.45
C PRO A 48 -22.85 0.36 26.84
N GLY A 49 -22.17 1.47 26.50
CA GLY A 49 -22.77 2.69 25.96
C GLY A 49 -23.32 2.57 24.52
N ILE A 50 -22.97 1.50 23.80
CA ILE A 50 -23.48 1.21 22.44
C ILE A 50 -24.15 -0.17 22.36
N SER A 51 -24.46 -0.77 23.52
CA SER A 51 -25.09 -2.10 23.62
C SER A 51 -26.47 -2.20 22.92
N GLN A 52 -27.15 -1.07 22.70
CA GLN A 52 -28.39 -1.00 21.93
C GLN A 52 -28.17 -1.10 20.41
N VAL A 53 -26.94 -0.87 19.93
CA VAL A 53 -26.57 -1.00 18.52
C VAL A 53 -26.07 -2.42 18.28
N ASN A 54 -26.76 -3.17 17.42
CA ASN A 54 -26.31 -4.50 17.01
C ASN A 54 -25.11 -4.35 16.04
N LEU A 55 -23.90 -4.28 16.58
CA LEU A 55 -22.64 -4.12 15.83
C LEU A 55 -22.41 -5.24 14.82
N VAL A 56 -22.83 -6.47 15.15
CA VAL A 56 -22.73 -7.62 14.23
C VAL A 56 -23.61 -7.40 13.00
N ALA A 57 -24.89 -7.04 13.19
CA ALA A 57 -25.81 -6.84 12.08
C ALA A 57 -25.53 -5.53 11.31
N GLY A 58 -25.22 -4.44 12.03
CA GLY A 58 -25.06 -3.11 11.46
C GLY A 58 -23.69 -2.84 10.82
N VAL A 59 -22.64 -3.49 11.29
CA VAL A 59 -21.26 -3.27 10.80
C VAL A 59 -20.64 -4.58 10.32
N GLY A 60 -20.70 -5.64 11.14
CA GLY A 60 -20.06 -6.92 10.84
C GLY A 60 -20.54 -7.54 9.51
N LEU A 61 -21.84 -7.75 9.33
CA LEU A 61 -22.39 -8.36 8.13
C LEU A 61 -22.10 -7.54 6.86
N PRO A 62 -22.31 -6.20 6.82
CA PRO A 62 -21.92 -5.39 5.68
C PRO A 62 -20.43 -5.49 5.34
N LEU A 63 -19.54 -5.52 6.34
CA LEU A 63 -18.09 -5.60 6.10
C LEU A 63 -17.67 -6.87 5.36
N LEU A 64 -18.37 -8.00 5.55
CA LEU A 64 -18.09 -9.24 4.83
C LEU A 64 -18.24 -9.10 3.31
N VAL A 65 -19.09 -8.17 2.85
CA VAL A 65 -19.33 -7.92 1.42
C VAL A 65 -18.55 -6.70 0.95
N ILE A 66 -18.61 -5.60 1.70
CA ILE A 66 -18.05 -4.31 1.29
C ILE A 66 -16.52 -4.39 1.24
N LEU A 67 -15.87 -4.97 2.25
CA LEU A 67 -14.42 -4.98 2.34
C LEU A 67 -13.73 -5.69 1.16
N PRO A 68 -14.11 -6.94 0.78
CA PRO A 68 -13.51 -7.59 -0.38
C PRO A 68 -13.84 -6.90 -1.70
N VAL A 69 -15.03 -6.31 -1.86
CA VAL A 69 -15.43 -5.60 -3.09
C VAL A 69 -14.60 -4.32 -3.25
N VAL A 70 -14.50 -3.52 -2.19
CA VAL A 70 -13.70 -2.29 -2.20
C VAL A 70 -12.22 -2.61 -2.38
N ALA A 71 -11.71 -3.65 -1.72
CA ALA A 71 -10.33 -4.09 -1.92
C ALA A 71 -10.09 -4.55 -3.36
N PHE A 72 -11.00 -5.33 -3.96
CA PHE A 72 -10.87 -5.76 -5.35
C PHE A 72 -10.77 -4.58 -6.31
N PHE A 73 -11.76 -3.69 -6.31
CA PHE A 73 -11.79 -2.56 -7.25
C PHE A 73 -10.73 -1.51 -6.93
N GLY A 74 -10.49 -1.24 -5.66
CA GLY A 74 -9.45 -0.32 -5.20
C GLY A 74 -8.07 -0.79 -5.64
N THR A 75 -7.73 -2.05 -5.39
CA THR A 75 -6.45 -2.63 -5.82
C THR A 75 -6.37 -2.77 -7.33
N LEU A 76 -7.46 -3.09 -8.03
CA LEU A 76 -7.48 -3.15 -9.49
C LEU A 76 -7.05 -1.82 -10.10
N VAL A 77 -7.66 -0.72 -9.65
CA VAL A 77 -7.33 0.64 -10.10
C VAL A 77 -5.91 1.00 -9.67
N ALA A 78 -5.56 0.75 -8.40
CA ALA A 78 -4.24 1.10 -7.88
C ALA A 78 -3.11 0.38 -8.61
N CYS A 79 -3.24 -0.92 -8.87
CA CYS A 79 -2.24 -1.70 -9.60
C CYS A 79 -2.18 -1.33 -11.09
N PHE A 80 -3.32 -1.08 -11.73
CA PHE A 80 -3.34 -0.62 -13.11
C PHE A 80 -2.63 0.72 -13.27
N VAL A 81 -2.98 1.71 -12.43
CA VAL A 81 -2.32 3.02 -12.43
C VAL A 81 -0.84 2.89 -12.08
N SER A 82 -0.47 2.08 -11.08
CA SER A 82 0.94 1.90 -10.69
C SER A 82 1.78 1.26 -11.80
N ALA A 83 1.27 0.23 -12.47
CA ALA A 83 1.97 -0.40 -13.61
C ALA A 83 2.03 0.52 -14.83
N PHE A 84 0.99 1.34 -15.07
CA PHE A 84 1.01 2.36 -16.11
C PHE A 84 2.07 3.44 -15.82
N LEU A 85 2.12 3.93 -14.58
CA LEU A 85 3.14 4.89 -14.13
C LEU A 85 4.53 4.29 -14.25
N TYR A 86 4.70 3.03 -13.84
CA TYR A 86 5.96 2.30 -14.00
C TYR A 86 6.40 2.31 -15.47
N ASN A 87 5.59 1.77 -16.38
CA ASN A 87 5.92 1.71 -17.82
C ASN A 87 6.19 3.09 -18.43
N THR A 88 5.53 4.13 -17.93
CA THR A 88 5.73 5.53 -18.39
C THR A 88 7.04 6.13 -17.87
N LEU A 89 7.47 5.75 -16.66
CA LEU A 89 8.66 6.29 -16.01
C LEU A 89 9.94 5.55 -16.38
N VAL A 90 9.87 4.25 -16.71
CA VAL A 90 11.04 3.43 -17.09
C VAL A 90 11.91 4.11 -18.16
N PRO A 91 11.37 4.67 -19.27
CA PRO A 91 12.20 5.32 -20.29
C PRO A 91 12.97 6.57 -19.81
N ARG A 92 12.61 7.13 -18.64
CA ARG A 92 13.19 8.36 -18.09
C ARG A 92 14.05 8.14 -16.85
N LEU A 93 13.67 7.19 -16.00
CA LEU A 93 14.30 6.95 -14.70
C LEU A 93 15.09 5.63 -14.66
N GLY A 94 14.99 4.80 -15.70
CA GLY A 94 15.47 3.42 -15.70
C GLY A 94 14.49 2.47 -15.02
N GLY A 95 14.48 1.21 -15.44
CA GLY A 95 13.68 0.16 -14.82
C GLY A 95 14.29 -0.37 -13.53
N ILE A 96 13.52 -1.21 -12.83
CA ILE A 96 14.05 -2.00 -11.73
C ILE A 96 14.95 -3.08 -12.32
N GLU A 97 16.24 -2.93 -12.06
CA GLU A 97 17.24 -3.94 -12.33
C GLU A 97 17.26 -4.97 -11.20
N LEU A 98 17.46 -6.24 -11.55
CA LEU A 98 17.61 -7.35 -10.62
C LEU A 98 18.77 -8.21 -11.10
N GLU A 99 19.75 -8.45 -10.23
CA GLU A 99 20.80 -9.43 -10.50
C GLU A 99 20.29 -10.82 -10.06
N PHE A 100 20.29 -11.77 -10.99
CA PHE A 100 19.85 -13.15 -10.79
C PHE A 100 21.03 -14.11 -10.81
N ASP A 101 21.01 -15.11 -9.93
CA ASP A 101 21.77 -16.35 -10.08
C ASP A 101 20.76 -17.51 -10.19
N GLY A 102 20.44 -17.88 -11.44
CA GLY A 102 19.33 -18.78 -11.74
C GLY A 102 17.97 -18.17 -11.37
N ILE A 103 17.33 -18.70 -10.33
CA ILE A 103 16.03 -18.23 -9.82
C ILE A 103 16.16 -17.29 -8.61
N GLU A 104 17.38 -17.10 -8.10
CA GLU A 104 17.63 -16.33 -6.88
C GLU A 104 18.01 -14.89 -7.22
N VAL A 105 17.34 -13.92 -6.62
CA VAL A 105 17.72 -12.50 -6.74
C VAL A 105 18.90 -12.26 -5.80
N THR A 106 20.10 -12.05 -6.34
CA THR A 106 21.31 -11.83 -5.55
C THR A 106 21.49 -10.39 -5.13
N LYS A 107 21.04 -9.45 -5.96
CA LYS A 107 21.21 -8.01 -5.70
C LYS A 107 20.14 -7.18 -6.40
N ILE A 108 19.73 -6.13 -5.72
CA ILE A 108 18.83 -5.09 -6.21
C ILE A 108 19.67 -3.80 -6.26
N PRO A 109 20.02 -3.28 -7.46
CA PRO A 109 20.66 -1.99 -7.60
C PRO A 109 19.85 -0.89 -6.88
N VAL A 110 20.50 -0.27 -5.90
CA VAL A 110 19.83 0.58 -4.90
C VAL A 110 19.23 1.82 -5.53
N VAL A 111 19.99 2.49 -6.41
CA VAL A 111 19.59 3.78 -7.00
C VAL A 111 18.43 3.62 -7.99
N PRO A 112 18.48 2.73 -9.01
CA PRO A 112 17.37 2.54 -9.94
C PRO A 112 16.08 2.12 -9.22
N PHE A 113 16.18 1.16 -8.28
CA PHE A 113 15.05 0.69 -7.49
C PHE A 113 14.42 1.82 -6.66
N ALA A 114 15.24 2.56 -5.90
CA ALA A 114 14.74 3.62 -5.03
C ALA A 114 14.11 4.77 -5.83
N LEU A 115 14.71 5.15 -6.97
CA LEU A 115 14.27 6.28 -7.78
C LEU A 115 12.90 6.04 -8.42
N ILE A 116 12.69 4.87 -9.04
CA ILE A 116 11.40 4.58 -9.69
C ILE A 116 10.29 4.34 -8.66
N GLN A 117 10.59 3.69 -7.54
CA GLN A 117 9.62 3.49 -6.45
C GLN A 117 9.22 4.82 -5.81
N SER A 118 10.18 5.69 -5.49
CA SER A 118 9.86 7.00 -4.89
C SER A 118 9.12 7.91 -5.86
N ALA A 119 9.43 7.86 -7.16
CA ALA A 119 8.70 8.61 -8.18
C ALA A 119 7.24 8.17 -8.27
N ILE A 120 6.96 6.86 -8.29
CA ILE A 120 5.59 6.33 -8.28
C ILE A 120 4.85 6.75 -7.00
N VAL A 121 5.50 6.62 -5.83
CA VAL A 121 4.92 7.04 -4.54
C VAL A 121 4.62 8.55 -4.52
N ALA A 122 5.50 9.39 -5.06
CA ALA A 122 5.28 10.83 -5.13
C ALA A 122 4.10 11.20 -6.05
N ILE A 123 3.91 10.48 -7.16
CA ILE A 123 2.74 10.68 -8.03
C ILE A 123 1.46 10.25 -7.31
N TRP A 124 1.48 9.14 -6.58
CA TRP A 124 0.35 8.74 -5.73
C TRP A 124 0.05 9.77 -4.65
N ALA A 125 1.09 10.31 -4.01
CA ALA A 125 0.97 11.37 -3.03
C ALA A 125 0.32 12.63 -3.63
N PHE A 126 0.67 12.97 -4.88
CA PHE A 126 0.09 14.11 -5.58
C PHE A 126 -1.39 13.88 -5.87
N ILE A 127 -1.75 12.70 -6.38
CA ILE A 127 -3.15 12.33 -6.66
C ILE A 127 -3.97 12.35 -5.37
N ALA A 128 -3.46 11.73 -4.29
CA ALA A 128 -4.13 11.69 -3.00
C ALA A 128 -4.23 13.09 -2.37
N GLY A 129 -3.16 13.89 -2.45
CA GLY A 129 -3.12 15.26 -1.96
C GLY A 129 -4.11 16.18 -2.66
N LEU A 130 -4.24 16.06 -3.98
CA LEU A 130 -5.23 16.79 -4.78
C LEU A 130 -6.66 16.42 -4.38
N PHE A 131 -6.94 15.12 -4.27
CA PHE A 131 -8.25 14.64 -3.87
C PHE A 131 -8.61 15.09 -2.44
N LEU A 132 -7.68 14.95 -1.50
CA LEU A 132 -7.89 15.30 -0.11
C LEU A 132 -8.06 16.81 0.07
N ALA A 133 -7.28 17.64 -0.62
CA ALA A 133 -7.43 19.09 -0.60
C ALA A 133 -8.83 19.52 -1.10
N GLY A 134 -9.31 18.91 -2.19
CA GLY A 134 -10.67 19.14 -2.70
C GLY A 134 -11.75 18.72 -1.71
N MET A 135 -11.64 17.51 -1.15
CA MET A 135 -12.57 17.00 -0.14
C MET A 135 -12.64 17.88 1.10
N ILE A 136 -11.50 18.30 1.63
CA ILE A 136 -11.43 19.18 2.81
C ILE A 136 -12.17 20.50 2.53
N ASN A 137 -11.99 21.08 1.33
CA ASN A 137 -12.68 22.31 0.96
C ASN A 137 -14.21 22.13 0.87
N ILE A 138 -14.68 21.04 0.24
CA ILE A 138 -16.11 20.71 0.17
C ILE A 138 -16.70 20.50 1.58
N MET A 139 -16.00 19.76 2.44
CA MET A 139 -16.48 19.53 3.81
C MET A 139 -16.55 20.82 4.59
N VAL A 140 -15.51 21.67 4.53
CA VAL A 140 -15.49 22.95 5.25
C VAL A 140 -16.58 23.89 4.76
N THR A 141 -16.78 24.01 3.44
CA THR A 141 -17.85 24.86 2.87
C THR A 141 -19.24 24.33 3.21
N PHE A 142 -19.44 23.02 3.17
CA PHE A 142 -20.69 22.38 3.59
C PHE A 142 -21.00 22.67 5.08
N PHE A 143 -20.05 22.40 5.98
CA PHE A 143 -20.25 22.67 7.41
C PHE A 143 -20.38 24.16 7.72
N ALA A 144 -19.64 25.04 7.04
CA ALA A 144 -19.78 26.49 7.21
C ALA A 144 -21.15 27.03 6.77
N GLY A 145 -21.81 26.41 5.78
CA GLY A 145 -23.18 26.76 5.38
C GLY A 145 -24.27 26.14 6.25
N VAL A 146 -24.03 24.91 6.75
CA VAL A 146 -25.01 24.15 7.53
C VAL A 146 -25.01 24.54 9.01
N VAL A 147 -23.85 24.82 9.63
CA VAL A 147 -23.76 25.17 11.06
C VAL A 147 -24.56 26.42 11.41
N PRO A 148 -24.51 27.54 10.65
CA PRO A 148 -25.36 28.70 10.92
C PRO A 148 -26.86 28.39 10.77
N ALA A 149 -27.23 27.55 9.80
CA ALA A 149 -28.62 27.13 9.60
C ALA A 149 -29.12 26.25 10.77
N ILE A 150 -28.28 25.37 11.32
CA ILE A 150 -28.58 24.57 12.51
C ILE A 150 -28.63 25.45 13.76
N ASN A 151 -27.74 26.43 13.92
CA ASN A 151 -27.72 27.34 15.07
C ASN A 151 -29.01 28.18 15.17
N ASN A 152 -29.64 28.50 14.05
CA ASN A 152 -30.92 29.20 14.03
C ASN A 152 -32.10 28.34 14.53
N GLU A 153 -32.02 27.02 14.40
CA GLU A 153 -33.07 26.07 14.80
C GLU A 153 -32.78 25.41 16.18
N ILE A 154 -31.50 25.28 16.54
CA ILE A 154 -31.00 24.65 17.79
C ILE A 154 -29.88 25.52 18.39
N PRO A 155 -30.21 26.47 19.29
CA PRO A 155 -29.25 27.44 19.84
C PRO A 155 -28.09 26.83 20.66
N THR A 156 -28.21 25.56 21.05
CA THR A 156 -27.21 24.82 21.83
C THR A 156 -26.06 24.27 20.99
N PHE A 157 -26.13 24.35 19.65
CA PHE A 157 -25.07 23.91 18.74
C PHE A 157 -23.91 24.94 18.62
N ASN A 158 -23.62 25.67 19.70
CA ASN A 158 -22.79 26.86 19.67
C ASN A 158 -21.27 26.61 19.82
N ASN A 159 -20.80 25.36 19.67
CA ASN A 159 -19.45 24.98 20.15
C ASN A 159 -18.56 24.22 19.16
N THR A 160 -18.87 24.22 17.86
CA THR A 160 -17.97 23.64 16.85
C THR A 160 -17.43 24.73 15.93
N THR A 161 -16.66 25.67 16.48
CA THR A 161 -15.59 26.29 15.68
C THR A 161 -14.63 25.17 15.30
N PHE A 162 -14.79 24.60 14.11
CA PHE A 162 -13.77 23.71 13.54
C PHE A 162 -12.44 24.46 13.61
N PRO A 163 -11.43 23.98 14.34
CA PRO A 163 -10.14 24.64 14.40
C PRO A 163 -9.53 24.49 13.01
N LEU A 164 -9.71 25.51 12.17
CA LEU A 164 -9.12 25.57 10.85
C LEU A 164 -7.74 26.19 11.02
N GLY A 165 -6.71 25.34 10.99
CA GLY A 165 -5.32 25.77 10.90
C GLY A 165 -4.61 26.11 12.22
N PRO A 166 -3.29 26.38 12.15
CA PRO A 166 -2.51 26.85 13.29
C PRO A 166 -3.16 28.10 13.85
N THR A 167 -3.44 28.10 15.15
CA THR A 167 -4.16 29.17 15.85
C THR A 167 -3.55 30.55 15.54
N GLY A 168 -4.21 31.36 14.71
CA GLY A 168 -3.83 32.76 14.49
C GLY A 168 -3.90 33.32 13.06
N MET A 169 -4.28 32.53 12.04
CA MET A 169 -4.35 33.01 10.65
C MET A 169 -5.76 33.51 10.24
N PRO A 170 -5.86 34.44 9.27
CA PRO A 170 -7.14 34.92 8.76
C PRO A 170 -7.93 33.78 8.10
N ALA A 171 -9.23 33.70 8.39
CA ALA A 171 -10.14 32.72 7.80
C ALA A 171 -10.01 32.68 6.26
N GLY A 172 -9.60 31.51 5.73
CA GLY A 172 -9.38 31.28 4.30
C GLY A 172 -7.90 31.13 3.89
N MET A 173 -6.97 31.77 4.61
CA MET A 173 -5.52 31.63 4.33
C MET A 173 -4.97 30.28 4.78
N ASP A 174 -5.52 29.73 5.88
CA ASP A 174 -5.20 28.39 6.39
C ASP A 174 -5.49 27.28 5.38
N MET A 175 -6.60 27.41 4.63
CA MET A 175 -7.04 26.40 3.67
C MET A 175 -6.15 26.39 2.43
N VAL A 176 -5.68 27.56 1.99
CA VAL A 176 -4.72 27.67 0.90
C VAL A 176 -3.39 27.02 1.29
N ILE A 177 -2.90 27.28 2.50
CA ILE A 177 -1.63 26.72 2.99
C ILE A 177 -1.72 25.20 3.15
N ILE A 178 -2.79 24.68 3.75
CA ILE A 178 -3.01 23.22 3.87
C ILE A 178 -3.12 22.57 2.49
N SER A 179 -3.84 23.20 1.55
CA SER A 179 -3.97 22.68 0.18
C SER A 179 -2.62 22.66 -0.54
N LEU A 180 -1.81 23.72 -0.42
CA LEU A 180 -0.46 23.76 -0.99
C LEU A 180 0.47 22.73 -0.35
N LEU A 181 0.38 22.53 0.96
CA LEU A 181 1.14 21.50 1.66
C LEU A 181 0.76 20.10 1.18
N LEU A 182 -0.53 19.82 0.97
CA LEU A 182 -1.00 18.52 0.47
C LEU A 182 -0.67 18.30 -1.02
N ILE A 183 -0.79 19.33 -1.86
CA ILE A 183 -0.61 19.20 -3.31
C ILE A 183 0.87 19.22 -3.69
N ILE A 184 1.70 20.03 -3.01
CA ILE A 184 3.11 20.22 -3.35
C ILE A 184 4.04 19.64 -2.28
N GLY A 185 3.77 19.96 -1.02
CA GLY A 185 4.61 19.51 0.09
C GLY A 185 4.63 17.99 0.26
N LEU A 186 3.46 17.34 0.24
CA LEU A 186 3.32 15.91 0.46
C LEU A 186 4.02 15.08 -0.63
N PRO A 187 3.89 15.37 -1.95
CA PRO A 187 4.66 14.66 -2.96
C PRO A 187 6.17 14.78 -2.80
N ILE A 188 6.67 15.98 -2.48
CA ILE A 188 8.11 16.19 -2.29
C ILE A 188 8.60 15.42 -1.06
N LEU A 189 7.87 15.48 0.05
CA LEU A 189 8.21 14.75 1.26
C LEU A 189 8.19 13.24 1.03
N LEU A 190 7.12 12.70 0.44
CA LEU A 190 7.01 11.27 0.18
C LEU A 190 7.99 10.79 -0.90
N PHE A 191 8.41 11.66 -1.83
CA PHE A 191 9.52 11.36 -2.73
C PHE A 191 10.83 11.15 -1.95
N VAL A 192 11.20 12.11 -1.10
CA VAL A 192 12.48 12.06 -0.36
C VAL A 192 12.48 10.89 0.64
N PHE A 193 11.45 10.79 1.48
CA PHE A 193 11.36 9.71 2.46
C PHE A 193 11.17 8.35 1.78
N GLY A 194 10.37 8.28 0.71
CA GLY A 194 10.20 7.06 -0.08
C GLY A 194 11.49 6.61 -0.76
N PHE A 195 12.32 7.55 -1.23
CA PHE A 195 13.63 7.25 -1.78
C PHE A 195 14.57 6.68 -0.72
N ILE A 196 14.67 7.35 0.44
CA ILE A 196 15.52 6.89 1.56
C ILE A 196 15.08 5.51 2.02
N TYR A 197 13.77 5.31 2.24
CA TYR A 197 13.22 4.05 2.70
C TYR A 197 13.47 2.91 1.69
N SER A 198 13.21 3.15 0.40
CA SER A 198 13.44 2.16 -0.66
C SER A 198 14.92 1.84 -0.83
N ALA A 199 15.79 2.84 -0.68
CA ALA A 199 17.24 2.65 -0.72
C ALA A 199 17.73 1.80 0.46
N LEU A 200 17.25 2.09 1.68
CA LEU A 200 17.53 1.28 2.87
C LEU A 200 17.04 -0.15 2.70
N TYR A 201 15.83 -0.32 2.15
CA TYR A 201 15.27 -1.63 1.86
C TYR A 201 16.18 -2.45 0.92
N ALA A 202 16.60 -1.86 -0.19
CA ALA A 202 17.51 -2.52 -1.13
C ALA A 202 18.90 -2.80 -0.52
N LEU A 203 19.45 -1.87 0.28
CA LEU A 203 20.73 -2.07 0.97
C LEU A 203 20.67 -3.23 1.98
N VAL A 204 19.64 -3.26 2.82
CA VAL A 204 19.41 -4.34 3.79
C VAL A 204 19.20 -5.66 3.06
N TYR A 205 18.40 -5.65 1.99
CA TYR A 205 18.20 -6.84 1.15
C TYR A 205 19.53 -7.36 0.58
N ASN A 206 20.33 -6.51 -0.05
CA ASN A 206 21.61 -6.90 -0.66
C ASN A 206 22.58 -7.47 0.37
N TYR A 207 22.62 -6.88 1.57
CA TYR A 207 23.41 -7.39 2.67
C TYR A 207 22.94 -8.79 3.09
N LEU A 208 21.63 -9.01 3.22
CA LEU A 208 21.05 -10.29 3.62
C LEU A 208 21.15 -11.37 2.55
N ALA A 209 21.00 -11.01 1.28
CA ALA A 209 21.07 -11.92 0.14
C ALA A 209 22.45 -12.62 0.05
N SER A 210 23.50 -11.97 0.56
CA SER A 210 24.84 -12.54 0.66
C SER A 210 25.04 -13.49 1.85
N ARG A 211 24.10 -13.58 2.80
CA ARG A 211 24.32 -14.24 4.11
C ARG A 211 23.24 -15.21 4.56
N VAL A 212 21.95 -14.90 4.39
CA VAL A 212 20.86 -15.58 5.11
C VAL A 212 19.80 -16.14 4.18
N ALA A 213 19.16 -15.28 3.39
CA ALA A 213 18.01 -15.65 2.57
C ALA A 213 17.94 -14.77 1.34
N LYS A 214 17.58 -15.36 0.20
CA LYS A 214 17.39 -14.67 -1.08
C LYS A 214 15.95 -14.83 -1.52
N ILE A 215 15.40 -13.79 -2.15
CA ILE A 215 14.14 -13.88 -2.87
C ILE A 215 14.34 -14.87 -4.03
N LYS A 216 13.37 -15.76 -4.23
CA LYS A 216 13.34 -16.64 -5.40
C LYS A 216 12.15 -16.31 -6.27
N LEU A 217 12.39 -16.15 -7.57
CA LEU A 217 11.37 -15.87 -8.57
C LEU A 217 11.60 -16.77 -9.78
N GLU A 218 10.61 -17.59 -10.11
CA GLU A 218 10.69 -18.50 -11.26
C GLU A 218 10.06 -17.84 -12.49
N PHE A 219 10.91 -17.25 -13.32
CA PHE A 219 10.51 -16.69 -14.60
C PHE A 219 10.64 -17.72 -15.73
N VAL A 220 9.63 -17.78 -16.59
CA VAL A 220 9.65 -18.57 -17.83
C VAL A 220 9.47 -17.64 -19.01
N GLN A 221 10.38 -17.70 -19.97
CA GLN A 221 10.30 -16.92 -21.20
C GLN A 221 9.13 -17.44 -22.06
N ILE A 222 8.20 -16.56 -22.43
CA ILE A 222 7.09 -16.89 -23.34
C ILE A 222 7.48 -16.57 -24.78
N ALA A 223 7.92 -15.33 -25.03
CA ALA A 223 8.23 -14.83 -26.37
C ALA A 223 9.15 -13.61 -26.31
N GLY A 224 10.30 -13.65 -26.99
CA GLY A 224 11.28 -12.56 -26.96
C GLY A 224 11.66 -12.20 -25.51
N ASN A 225 11.63 -10.91 -25.16
CA ASN A 225 11.94 -10.45 -23.80
C ASN A 225 10.78 -10.63 -22.81
N LEU A 226 9.62 -11.15 -23.24
CA LEU A 226 8.46 -11.36 -22.39
C LEU A 226 8.60 -12.62 -21.54
N HIS A 227 8.62 -12.44 -20.23
CA HIS A 227 8.73 -13.49 -19.22
C HIS A 227 7.48 -13.53 -18.33
N GLU A 228 7.09 -14.73 -17.94
CA GLU A 228 5.99 -14.98 -17.01
C GLU A 228 6.54 -15.43 -15.66
N LEU A 229 6.05 -14.81 -14.58
CA LEU A 229 6.35 -15.27 -13.22
C LEU A 229 5.47 -16.50 -12.94
N LYS A 230 6.04 -17.69 -13.10
CA LYS A 230 5.28 -18.94 -13.01
C LYS A 230 5.03 -19.37 -11.58
N HIS A 231 6.03 -19.21 -10.72
CA HIS A 231 5.98 -19.69 -9.35
C HIS A 231 6.82 -18.80 -8.43
N ILE A 232 6.32 -18.62 -7.21
CA ILE A 232 7.00 -17.92 -6.12
C ILE A 232 7.22 -18.91 -4.98
N PRO A 233 8.46 -19.36 -4.72
CA PRO A 233 8.77 -20.19 -3.56
C PRO A 233 8.39 -19.49 -2.24
N VAL A 234 7.29 -19.94 -1.64
CA VAL A 234 6.58 -19.26 -0.55
C VAL A 234 7.50 -18.96 0.64
N VAL A 235 8.09 -20.00 1.23
CA VAL A 235 8.86 -19.89 2.49
C VAL A 235 10.11 -19.04 2.28
N GLN A 236 10.82 -19.24 1.17
CA GLN A 236 12.09 -18.56 0.91
C GLN A 236 11.89 -17.07 0.67
N THR A 237 10.91 -16.71 -0.18
CA THR A 237 10.59 -15.31 -0.46
C THR A 237 9.98 -14.62 0.75
N ALA A 238 9.07 -15.29 1.48
CA ALA A 238 8.50 -14.72 2.71
C ALA A 238 9.57 -14.47 3.77
N LEU A 239 10.48 -15.43 3.99
CA LEU A 239 11.55 -15.27 4.97
C LEU A 239 12.53 -14.17 4.58
N ALA A 240 12.95 -14.11 3.31
CA ALA A 240 13.87 -13.07 2.84
C ALA A 240 13.30 -11.66 3.07
N LEU A 241 12.03 -11.44 2.71
CA LEU A 241 11.39 -10.14 2.89
C LEU A 241 11.04 -9.83 4.35
N ALA A 242 10.67 -10.84 5.14
CA ALA A 242 10.40 -10.68 6.56
C ALA A 242 11.63 -10.24 7.35
N ILE A 243 12.81 -10.81 7.05
CA ILE A 243 14.06 -10.40 7.71
C ILE A 243 14.39 -8.94 7.37
N VAL A 244 14.24 -8.53 6.10
CA VAL A 244 14.41 -7.12 5.70
C VAL A 244 13.47 -6.23 6.51
N SER A 245 12.18 -6.56 6.54
CA SER A 245 11.17 -5.78 7.28
C SER A 245 11.42 -5.76 8.79
N GLY A 246 11.87 -6.86 9.39
CA GLY A 246 12.24 -6.91 10.80
C GLY A 246 13.43 -5.99 11.12
N ILE A 247 14.47 -5.97 10.27
CA ILE A 247 15.60 -5.06 10.42
C ILE A 247 15.17 -3.60 10.26
N LEU A 248 14.34 -3.29 9.27
CA LEU A 248 13.79 -1.94 9.11
C LEU A 248 12.88 -1.56 10.29
N GLY A 249 12.17 -2.52 10.89
CA GLY A 249 11.37 -2.31 12.09
C GLY A 249 12.20 -1.85 13.30
N PHE A 250 13.50 -2.18 13.37
CA PHE A 250 14.40 -1.59 14.38
C PHE A 250 14.65 -0.11 14.12
N ILE A 251 14.73 0.31 12.85
CA ILE A 251 14.86 1.73 12.50
C ILE A 251 13.58 2.46 12.89
N ASP A 252 12.41 1.89 12.59
CA ASP A 252 11.11 2.46 12.96
C ASP A 252 10.94 2.54 14.49
N LEU A 253 11.46 1.55 15.23
CA LEU A 253 11.48 1.56 16.70
C LEU A 253 12.33 2.72 17.25
N LEU A 254 13.50 2.98 16.66
CA LEU A 254 14.34 4.13 17.04
C LEU A 254 13.66 5.47 16.74
N MET A 255 12.75 5.50 15.77
CA MET A 255 11.89 6.65 15.45
C MET A 255 10.62 6.73 16.32
N GLY A 256 10.44 5.79 17.26
CA GLY A 256 9.33 5.77 18.22
C GLY A 256 8.04 5.11 17.73
N ASN A 257 8.03 4.48 16.56
CA ASN A 257 6.80 3.97 15.92
C ASN A 257 6.86 2.49 15.49
N GLY A 258 7.98 1.79 15.70
CA GLY A 258 8.18 0.43 15.19
C GLY A 258 8.18 -0.67 16.24
N ASP A 259 7.80 -1.87 15.81
CA ASP A 259 8.05 -3.13 16.52
C ASP A 259 8.70 -4.12 15.54
N PRO A 260 10.01 -4.41 15.68
CA PRO A 260 10.73 -5.33 14.79
C PRO A 260 10.08 -6.71 14.68
N VAL A 261 9.50 -7.21 15.78
CA VAL A 261 8.90 -8.54 15.84
C VAL A 261 7.58 -8.54 15.09
N SER A 262 6.72 -7.54 15.34
CA SER A 262 5.47 -7.38 14.60
C SER A 262 5.72 -7.15 13.10
N SER A 263 6.68 -6.32 12.73
CA SER A 263 7.06 -6.09 11.31
C SER A 263 7.53 -7.38 10.64
N PHE A 264 8.39 -8.16 11.31
CA PHE A 264 8.83 -9.46 10.80
C PHE A 264 7.64 -10.42 10.59
N ILE A 265 6.80 -10.61 11.61
CA ILE A 265 5.70 -11.58 11.58
C ILE A 265 4.65 -11.18 10.55
N SER A 266 4.24 -9.90 10.56
CA SER A 266 3.24 -9.39 9.62
C SER A 266 3.71 -9.50 8.18
N GLN A 267 4.96 -9.12 7.89
CA GLN A 267 5.52 -9.25 6.55
C GLN A 267 5.67 -10.71 6.12
N PHE A 268 6.11 -11.60 7.02
CA PHE A 268 6.20 -13.03 6.72
C PHE A 268 4.85 -13.61 6.33
N ILE A 269 3.82 -13.37 7.15
CA ILE A 269 2.46 -13.87 6.91
C ILE A 269 1.90 -13.28 5.61
N MET A 270 2.04 -11.96 5.41
CA MET A 270 1.51 -11.28 4.24
C MET A 270 2.14 -11.82 2.95
N VAL A 271 3.48 -11.88 2.88
CA VAL A 271 4.19 -12.37 1.69
C VAL A 271 3.92 -13.86 1.46
N ALA A 272 3.87 -14.66 2.53
CA ALA A 272 3.54 -16.07 2.41
C ALA A 272 2.13 -16.29 1.83
N LEU A 273 1.12 -15.56 2.34
CA LEU A 273 -0.24 -15.64 1.82
C LEU A 273 -0.33 -15.15 0.37
N VAL A 274 0.33 -14.03 0.03
CA VAL A 274 0.40 -13.53 -1.35
C VAL A 274 1.02 -14.57 -2.26
N ALA A 275 2.14 -15.20 -1.88
CA ALA A 275 2.79 -16.21 -2.70
C ALA A 275 1.94 -17.49 -2.85
N ILE A 276 1.28 -17.95 -1.78
CA ILE A 276 0.36 -19.10 -1.84
C ILE A 276 -0.80 -18.80 -2.80
N LEU A 277 -1.46 -17.65 -2.63
CA LEU A 277 -2.58 -17.24 -3.46
C LEU A 277 -2.14 -17.03 -4.90
N TYR A 278 -0.99 -16.41 -5.13
CA TYR A 278 -0.40 -16.23 -6.46
C TYR A 278 -0.21 -17.57 -7.16
N ASN A 279 0.48 -18.52 -6.51
CA ASN A 279 0.76 -19.84 -7.07
C ASN A 279 -0.53 -20.63 -7.38
N TYR A 280 -1.58 -20.44 -6.58
CA TYR A 280 -2.88 -21.05 -6.81
C TYR A 280 -3.66 -20.39 -7.94
N LEU A 281 -3.54 -19.07 -8.11
CA LEU A 281 -4.29 -18.27 -9.07
C LEU A 281 -3.63 -18.20 -10.45
N ALA A 282 -2.29 -18.20 -10.52
CA ALA A 282 -1.51 -18.17 -11.75
C ALA A 282 -2.04 -19.15 -12.84
N PRO A 283 -2.26 -20.45 -12.55
CA PRO A 283 -2.79 -21.38 -13.55
C PRO A 283 -4.27 -21.16 -13.90
N LYS A 284 -5.03 -20.35 -13.13
CA LYS A 284 -6.48 -20.18 -13.29
C LYS A 284 -6.87 -18.88 -13.99
N ILE A 285 -6.21 -17.78 -13.65
CA ILE A 285 -6.57 -16.44 -14.12
C ILE A 285 -5.50 -15.79 -15.00
N GLY A 286 -4.38 -16.48 -15.23
CA GLY A 286 -3.17 -16.01 -15.91
C GLY A 286 -2.13 -15.50 -14.91
N ALA A 287 -0.85 -15.75 -15.17
CA ALA A 287 0.22 -15.23 -14.32
C ALA A 287 0.70 -13.85 -14.78
N VAL A 288 1.53 -13.22 -13.95
CA VAL A 288 2.06 -11.88 -14.21
C VAL A 288 3.14 -11.96 -15.26
N LYS A 289 3.06 -11.07 -16.25
CA LYS A 289 4.01 -11.00 -17.36
C LYS A 289 4.79 -9.70 -17.31
N LEU A 290 6.10 -9.82 -17.48
CA LEU A 290 7.08 -8.75 -17.42
C LEU A 290 7.96 -8.84 -18.66
N GLU A 291 8.31 -7.70 -19.23
CA GLU A 291 9.37 -7.62 -20.22
C GLU A 291 10.70 -7.45 -19.49
N LEU A 292 11.57 -8.46 -19.58
CA LEU A 292 12.89 -8.49 -18.95
C LEU A 292 13.96 -8.42 -20.03
N GLU A 293 14.86 -7.46 -19.93
CA GLU A 293 16.02 -7.27 -20.81
C GLU A 293 17.34 -7.30 -20.04
#